data_AF-A0A523EKJ0-F1
#
_entry.id   AF-A0A523EKJ0-F1
#
_cell.length_a   1.000
_cell.length_b   1.000
_cell.length_c   1.000
_cell.angle_alpha   90.00
_cell.angle_beta   90.00
_cell.angle_gamma   90.00
#
_symmetry.space_group_name_H-M   'P 1'
#
loop_
_entity.id
_entity.type
_entity.pdbx_description
1 polymer ?
#
loop_
_entity_poly.entity_id
_entity_poly.type
_entity_poly.pdbx_seq_one_letter_code
_entity_poly.pdbx_strand_id
1 'polypeptide(L)'
;MTRRIRWIALLGVFFLAAMPGLAGDDVTLEGGFVWEREDGDREGDLKAVLTPTGDGEWDVSFHFEWEDSPRIFIGTCSGSLDGELSGDITSDGEREMKFKFSGSFEDGTFNGTHGFVTKEGEFKQAGKLMLGSPKS
;
A
#
# COMPACT_ATOMS: atom_id res chain seq x y z
N MET A 1 36.14 -22.41 -30.03
CA MET A 1 35.14 -21.36 -30.35
C MET A 1 34.03 -21.43 -29.31
N THR A 2 34.10 -20.60 -28.26
CA THR A 2 33.23 -20.75 -27.08
C THR A 2 32.40 -19.47 -26.94
N ARG A 3 31.12 -19.55 -27.29
CA ARG A 3 30.20 -18.39 -27.26
C ARG A 3 29.76 -18.15 -25.81
N ARG A 4 30.15 -16.99 -25.27
CA ARG A 4 29.66 -16.47 -23.99
C ARG A 4 28.26 -15.87 -24.21
N ILE A 5 27.26 -16.41 -23.54
CA ILE A 5 25.91 -15.85 -23.48
C ILE A 5 25.94 -14.74 -22.40
N ARG A 6 25.76 -13.48 -22.84
CA ARG A 6 25.54 -12.35 -21.95
C ARG A 6 24.05 -12.26 -21.63
N TRP A 7 23.70 -12.38 -20.36
CA TRP A 7 22.38 -12.06 -19.85
C TRP A 7 22.18 -10.54 -19.91
N ILE A 8 21.15 -10.09 -20.62
CA ILE A 8 20.68 -8.70 -20.59
C ILE A 8 19.62 -8.65 -19.50
N ALA A 9 19.94 -7.98 -18.38
CA ALA A 9 18.94 -7.58 -17.40
C ALA A 9 18.15 -6.41 -18.01
N LEU A 10 16.87 -6.64 -18.31
CA LEU A 10 15.91 -5.58 -18.55
C LEU A 10 15.58 -4.93 -17.20
N LEU A 11 16.31 -3.86 -16.85
CA LEU A 11 15.80 -2.88 -15.90
C LEU A 11 14.59 -2.22 -16.55
N GLY A 12 13.39 -2.60 -16.12
CA GLY A 12 12.17 -1.84 -16.37
C GLY A 12 12.25 -0.54 -15.57
N VAL A 13 12.68 0.53 -16.22
CA VAL A 13 12.53 1.90 -15.69
C VAL A 13 11.05 2.21 -15.75
N PHE A 14 10.35 2.12 -14.62
CA PHE A 14 9.05 2.74 -14.47
C PHE A 14 9.26 4.26 -14.49
N PHE A 15 8.95 4.87 -15.62
CA PHE A 15 8.84 6.31 -15.75
C PHE A 15 7.58 6.73 -15.00
N LEU A 16 7.74 7.19 -13.76
CA LEU A 16 6.68 7.93 -13.08
C LEU A 16 6.57 9.27 -13.81
N ALA A 17 5.50 9.44 -14.59
CA ALA A 17 5.19 10.72 -15.20
C ALA A 17 4.84 11.70 -14.07
N ALA A 18 5.77 12.58 -13.73
CA ALA A 18 5.52 13.67 -12.80
C ALA A 18 4.45 14.60 -13.41
N MET A 19 3.20 14.40 -13.01
CA MET A 19 2.12 15.35 -13.23
C MET A 19 2.37 16.55 -12.30
N PRO A 20 2.50 17.78 -12.82
CA PRO A 20 2.66 18.96 -11.99
C PRO A 20 1.28 19.40 -11.50
N GLY A 21 0.96 19.15 -10.23
CA GLY A 21 -0.27 19.66 -9.62
C GLY A 21 -0.39 19.24 -8.16
N LEU A 22 -0.52 20.23 -7.27
CA LEU A 22 -0.61 20.14 -5.80
C LEU A 22 0.69 19.72 -5.09
N ALA A 23 1.56 20.71 -4.85
CA ALA A 23 2.66 20.60 -3.89
C ALA A 23 2.12 20.59 -2.45
N GLY A 24 1.52 19.47 -2.05
CA GLY A 24 1.38 19.11 -0.63
C GLY A 24 2.59 18.30 -0.21
N ASP A 25 3.02 18.44 1.05
CA ASP A 25 4.05 17.56 1.61
C ASP A 25 3.51 16.14 1.73
N ASP A 26 4.39 15.14 1.60
CA ASP A 26 4.04 13.74 1.82
C ASP A 26 3.50 13.54 3.24
N VAL A 27 2.41 12.78 3.36
CA VAL A 27 1.87 12.37 4.65
C VAL A 27 2.37 10.98 4.97
N THR A 28 3.08 10.86 6.09
CA THR A 28 3.47 9.56 6.64
C THR A 28 2.53 9.18 7.78
N LEU A 29 2.02 7.95 7.75
CA LEU A 29 1.25 7.34 8.83
C LEU A 29 1.96 6.07 9.28
N GLU A 30 1.95 5.80 10.58
CA GLU A 30 2.56 4.63 11.20
C GLU A 30 1.59 3.96 12.17
N GLY A 31 1.66 2.65 12.26
CA GLY A 31 0.81 1.85 13.12
C GLY A 31 0.96 0.39 12.78
N GLY A 32 -0.14 -0.33 12.62
CA GLY A 32 -0.09 -1.76 12.34
C GLY A 32 -1.24 -2.27 11.48
N PHE A 33 -1.07 -3.52 11.04
CA PHE A 33 -2.09 -4.29 10.36
C PHE A 33 -2.41 -5.56 11.15
N VAL A 34 -3.62 -6.07 10.97
CA VAL A 34 -4.02 -7.43 11.36
C VAL A 34 -4.47 -8.14 10.10
N TRP A 35 -3.84 -9.26 9.75
CA TRP A 35 -4.26 -10.17 8.71
C TRP A 35 -4.96 -11.37 9.36
N GLU A 36 -6.27 -11.41 9.23
CA GLU A 36 -7.17 -12.43 9.77
C GLU A 36 -7.02 -13.73 8.97
N ARG A 37 -6.76 -14.86 9.64
CA ARG A 37 -6.60 -16.18 9.01
C ARG A 37 -7.30 -17.27 9.80
N GLU A 38 -7.65 -18.36 9.13
CA GLU A 38 -8.24 -19.53 9.78
C GLU A 38 -7.29 -20.19 10.81
N ASP A 39 -5.98 -20.10 10.58
CA ASP A 39 -4.93 -20.67 11.44
C ASP A 39 -4.39 -19.68 12.50
N GLY A 40 -5.01 -18.50 12.61
CA GLY A 40 -4.65 -17.46 13.57
C GLY A 40 -4.19 -16.17 12.90
N ASP A 41 -4.53 -15.06 13.53
CA ASP A 41 -4.24 -13.72 13.01
C ASP A 41 -2.73 -13.45 12.98
N ARG A 42 -2.30 -12.72 11.96
CA ARG A 42 -0.94 -12.21 11.85
C ARG A 42 -0.95 -10.71 11.95
N GLU A 43 -0.14 -10.16 12.84
CA GLU A 43 -0.04 -8.74 13.06
C GLU A 43 1.37 -8.26 12.71
N GLY A 44 1.50 -6.99 12.34
CA GLY A 44 2.80 -6.38 12.08
C GLY A 44 2.72 -4.87 12.01
N ASP A 45 3.88 -4.25 12.16
CA ASP A 45 4.03 -2.81 11.99
C ASP A 45 3.87 -2.42 10.52
N LEU A 46 3.27 -1.25 10.30
CA LEU A 46 2.95 -0.74 8.98
C LEU A 46 3.26 0.75 8.91
N LYS A 47 3.96 1.14 7.85
CA LYS A 47 4.15 2.53 7.46
C LYS A 47 3.47 2.80 6.12
N ALA A 48 2.60 3.80 6.08
CA ALA A 48 1.99 4.30 4.86
C ALA A 48 2.59 5.66 4.50
N VAL A 49 3.01 5.84 3.25
CA VAL A 49 3.43 7.14 2.71
C VAL A 49 2.45 7.53 1.62
N LEU A 50 1.78 8.66 1.80
CA LEU A 50 0.78 9.21 0.90
C LEU A 50 1.35 10.47 0.24
N THR A 51 1.51 10.42 -1.08
CA THR A 51 2.01 11.52 -1.89
C THR A 51 0.85 12.14 -2.64
N PRO A 52 0.51 13.42 -2.41
CA PRO A 52 -0.65 14.05 -3.04
C PRO A 52 -0.47 14.14 -4.55
N THR A 53 -1.51 13.78 -5.29
CA THR A 53 -1.56 13.85 -6.75
C THR A 53 -2.72 14.70 -7.27
N GLY A 54 -3.67 15.02 -6.39
CA GLY A 54 -4.89 15.76 -6.69
C GLY A 54 -5.62 16.14 -5.41
N ASP A 55 -6.69 16.93 -5.54
CA ASP A 55 -7.55 17.28 -4.40
C ASP A 55 -8.25 16.01 -3.90
N GLY A 56 -7.86 15.54 -2.71
CA GLY A 56 -8.40 14.30 -2.15
C GLY A 56 -7.90 13.04 -2.85
N GLU A 57 -6.77 13.10 -3.56
CA GLU A 57 -6.16 11.97 -4.27
C GLU A 57 -4.66 11.86 -3.93
N TRP A 58 -4.19 10.63 -3.69
CA TRP A 58 -2.79 10.35 -3.37
C TRP A 58 -2.30 9.07 -4.06
N ASP A 59 -1.03 9.09 -4.45
CA ASP A 59 -0.26 7.85 -4.57
C ASP A 59 0.06 7.35 -3.15
N VAL A 60 0.02 6.03 -2.94
CA VAL A 60 0.29 5.42 -1.64
C VAL A 60 1.30 4.30 -1.74
N SER A 61 2.20 4.22 -0.76
CA SER A 61 3.08 3.07 -0.54
C SER A 61 3.00 2.57 0.90
N PHE A 62 2.77 1.27 1.06
CA PHE A 62 2.73 0.57 2.34
C PHE A 62 4.00 -0.25 2.51
N HIS A 63 4.73 0.01 3.60
CA HIS A 63 5.99 -0.62 3.94
C HIS A 63 5.80 -1.43 5.23
N PHE A 64 6.08 -2.72 5.17
CA PHE A 64 5.92 -3.63 6.30
C PHE A 64 6.84 -4.84 6.16
N GLU A 65 6.99 -5.61 7.23
CA GLU A 65 7.71 -6.87 7.24
C GLU A 65 6.73 -8.04 7.18
N TRP A 66 7.02 -9.01 6.31
CA TRP A 66 6.24 -10.24 6.20
C TRP A 66 7.17 -11.44 6.09
N GLU A 67 7.11 -12.33 7.08
CA GLU A 67 7.98 -13.53 7.15
C GLU A 67 9.46 -13.14 6.99
N ASP A 68 9.92 -12.22 7.85
CA ASP A 68 11.29 -11.71 7.90
C ASP A 68 11.77 -11.02 6.60
N SER A 69 10.84 -10.65 5.72
CA SER A 69 11.13 -10.01 4.44
C SER A 69 10.43 -8.65 4.33
N PRO A 70 11.16 -7.58 3.99
CA PRO A 70 10.53 -6.28 3.74
C PRO A 70 9.63 -6.36 2.50
N ARG A 71 8.45 -5.76 2.60
CA ARG A 71 7.44 -5.67 1.55
C ARG A 71 7.05 -4.22 1.32
N ILE A 72 6.82 -3.89 0.05
CA ILE A 72 6.34 -2.59 -0.39
C ILE A 72 5.14 -2.78 -1.32
N PHE A 73 3.95 -2.41 -0.86
CA PHE A 73 2.75 -2.45 -1.68
C PHE A 73 2.44 -1.03 -2.15
N ILE A 74 2.18 -0.85 -3.44
CA ILE A 74 1.99 0.48 -4.04
C ILE A 74 0.63 0.61 -4.72
N GLY A 75 0.09 1.82 -4.76
CA GLY A 75 -1.15 2.08 -5.48
C GLY A 75 -1.63 3.51 -5.31
N THR A 76 -2.93 3.70 -5.37
CA THR A 76 -3.57 5.01 -5.23
C THR A 76 -4.71 4.97 -4.23
N CYS A 77 -5.02 6.11 -3.64
CA CYS A 77 -6.15 6.25 -2.73
C CYS A 77 -6.80 7.63 -2.86
N SER A 78 -8.05 7.71 -2.44
CA SER A 78 -8.83 8.94 -2.46
C SER A 78 -9.75 9.04 -1.25
N GLY A 79 -10.14 10.26 -0.93
CA GLY A 79 -10.94 10.59 0.25
C GLY A 79 -10.37 11.78 1.02
N SER A 80 -10.35 11.68 2.35
CA SER A 80 -9.89 12.73 3.24
C SER A 80 -9.10 12.18 4.43
N LEU A 81 -8.05 12.92 4.83
CA LEU A 81 -7.20 12.59 5.99
C LEU A 81 -7.80 13.02 7.35
N ASP A 82 -9.06 13.44 7.34
CA ASP A 82 -9.90 13.75 8.50
C ASP A 82 -11.29 13.06 8.39
N GLY A 83 -11.46 12.17 7.42
CA GLY A 83 -12.72 11.54 7.08
C GLY A 83 -12.52 10.15 6.50
N GLU A 84 -13.32 9.77 5.51
CA GLU A 84 -13.19 8.48 4.83
C GLU A 84 -12.00 8.47 3.86
N LEU A 85 -11.25 7.36 3.84
CA LEU A 85 -10.16 7.13 2.90
C LEU A 85 -10.24 5.70 2.36
N SER A 86 -10.08 5.53 1.05
CA SER A 86 -10.08 4.22 0.41
C SER A 86 -9.11 4.17 -0.75
N GLY A 87 -8.59 2.98 -1.07
CA GLY A 87 -7.63 2.84 -2.15
C GLY A 87 -7.47 1.43 -2.67
N ASP A 88 -6.75 1.35 -3.78
CA ASP A 88 -6.37 0.15 -4.49
C ASP A 88 -4.85 0.06 -4.47
N ILE A 89 -4.30 -1.07 -4.01
CA ILE A 89 -2.86 -1.31 -3.96
C ILE A 89 -2.49 -2.65 -4.58
N THR A 90 -1.23 -2.77 -4.96
CA THR A 90 -0.67 -3.92 -5.65
C THR A 90 0.55 -4.42 -4.88
N SER A 91 0.62 -5.73 -4.67
CA SER A 91 1.74 -6.36 -3.94
C SER A 91 3.05 -6.35 -4.72
N ASP A 92 4.17 -6.26 -4.01
CA ASP A 92 5.48 -6.57 -4.57
C ASP A 92 5.74 -8.09 -4.57
N GLY A 93 6.00 -8.65 -5.76
CA GLY A 93 6.38 -10.06 -5.86
C GLY A 93 6.21 -10.65 -7.25
N GLU A 94 6.61 -11.92 -7.38
CA GLU A 94 6.51 -12.68 -8.64
C GLU A 94 5.05 -12.85 -9.10
N ARG A 95 4.11 -12.82 -8.15
CA ARG A 95 2.68 -12.85 -8.43
C ARG A 95 2.04 -11.56 -7.94
N GLU A 96 1.77 -10.68 -8.88
CA GLU A 96 1.03 -9.45 -8.65
C GLU A 96 -0.38 -9.78 -8.12
N MET A 97 -0.69 -9.33 -6.92
CA MET A 97 -2.02 -9.41 -6.30
C MET A 97 -2.56 -8.01 -6.08
N LYS A 98 -3.85 -7.85 -6.34
CA LYS A 98 -4.57 -6.59 -6.11
C LYS A 98 -5.24 -6.63 -4.75
N PHE A 99 -5.13 -5.53 -4.04
CA PHE A 99 -5.71 -5.30 -2.73
C PHE A 99 -6.52 -4.02 -2.74
N LYS A 100 -7.48 -3.97 -1.82
CA LYS A 100 -8.26 -2.77 -1.51
C LYS A 100 -8.19 -2.51 -0.03
N PHE A 101 -8.26 -1.24 0.35
CA PHE A 101 -8.47 -0.83 1.73
C PHE A 101 -9.51 0.28 1.79
N SER A 102 -10.21 0.36 2.92
CA SER A 102 -11.14 1.46 3.21
C SER A 102 -11.32 1.62 4.71
N GLY A 103 -11.55 2.85 5.14
CA GLY A 103 -11.76 3.19 6.54
C GLY A 103 -11.98 4.68 6.73
N SER A 104 -11.90 5.13 7.98
CA SER A 104 -12.04 6.53 8.34
C SER A 104 -11.04 6.95 9.42
N PHE A 105 -10.72 8.24 9.44
CA PHE A 105 -9.96 8.83 10.53
C PHE A 105 -10.86 9.15 11.72
N GLU A 106 -10.48 8.66 12.89
CA GLU A 106 -11.08 8.96 14.18
C GLU A 106 -9.95 9.36 15.14
N ASP A 107 -10.05 10.55 15.75
CA ASP A 107 -9.03 11.10 16.66
C ASP A 107 -7.59 11.05 16.10
N GLY A 108 -7.43 11.37 14.82
CA GLY A 108 -6.13 11.38 14.14
C GLY A 108 -5.57 9.99 13.80
N THR A 109 -6.36 8.94 13.97
CA THR A 109 -6.01 7.56 13.64
C THR A 109 -6.95 7.04 12.55
N PHE A 110 -6.41 6.61 11.42
CA PHE A 110 -7.12 5.83 10.43
C PHE A 110 -7.45 4.45 11.00
N ASN A 111 -8.73 4.10 10.98
CA ASN A 111 -9.24 2.78 11.32
C ASN A 111 -9.94 2.22 10.09
N GLY A 112 -9.43 1.12 9.55
CA GLY A 112 -9.94 0.57 8.31
C GLY A 112 -9.82 -0.93 8.19
N THR A 113 -10.33 -1.45 7.08
CA THR A 113 -10.17 -2.83 6.66
C THR A 113 -9.36 -2.91 5.39
N HIS A 114 -8.73 -4.05 5.16
CA HIS A 114 -8.06 -4.36 3.91
C HIS A 114 -8.42 -5.77 3.44
N GLY A 115 -8.20 -6.05 2.16
CA GLY A 115 -8.51 -7.34 1.56
C GLY A 115 -7.97 -7.45 0.15
N PHE A 116 -8.01 -8.66 -0.40
CA PHE A 116 -7.55 -8.92 -1.76
C PHE A 116 -8.72 -9.04 -2.73
N VAL A 117 -8.46 -8.72 -3.99
CA VAL A 117 -9.40 -8.91 -5.10
C VAL A 117 -9.11 -10.25 -5.75
N THR A 118 -10.11 -11.13 -5.83
CA THR A 118 -9.96 -12.43 -6.49
C THR A 118 -9.80 -12.28 -8.01
N LYS A 119 -9.47 -13.38 -8.69
CA LYS A 119 -9.38 -13.38 -10.16
C LYS A 119 -10.71 -13.06 -10.83
N GLU A 120 -11.81 -13.34 -10.14
CA GLU A 120 -13.18 -13.08 -10.55
C GLU A 120 -13.62 -11.64 -10.24
N GLY A 121 -12.76 -10.84 -9.59
CA GLY A 121 -13.03 -9.44 -9.24
C GLY A 121 -13.75 -9.25 -7.90
N GLU A 122 -13.92 -10.30 -7.10
CA GLU A 122 -14.57 -10.22 -5.79
C GLU A 122 -13.59 -9.67 -4.74
N PHE A 123 -14.04 -8.71 -3.92
CA PHE A 123 -13.27 -8.27 -2.76
C PHE A 123 -13.48 -9.25 -1.60
N LYS A 124 -12.38 -9.75 -1.05
CA LYS A 124 -12.36 -10.55 0.18
C LYS A 124 -11.59 -9.82 1.25
N GLN A 125 -12.31 -9.36 2.27
CA GLN A 125 -11.70 -8.77 3.46
C GLN A 125 -10.72 -9.78 4.08
N ALA A 126 -9.52 -9.31 4.35
CA ALA A 126 -8.42 -10.08 4.93
C ALA A 126 -7.98 -9.54 6.30
N GLY A 127 -8.47 -8.37 6.71
CA GLY A 127 -8.31 -7.90 8.09
C GLY A 127 -8.36 -6.39 8.22
N LYS A 128 -7.57 -5.85 9.15
CA LYS A 128 -7.69 -4.47 9.66
C LYS A 128 -6.41 -3.67 9.51
N LEU A 129 -6.55 -2.36 9.48
CA LEU A 129 -5.48 -1.36 9.46
C LEU A 129 -5.75 -0.33 10.54
N MET A 130 -4.72 -0.01 11.34
CA MET A 130 -4.76 1.08 12.32
C MET A 130 -3.51 1.94 12.15
N LEU A 131 -3.66 3.17 11.67
CA LEU A 131 -2.53 4.02 11.29
C LEU A 131 -2.74 5.45 11.82
N GLY A 132 -1.80 5.97 12.58
CA GLY A 132 -1.82 7.35 13.09
C GLY A 132 -0.63 8.14 12.58
N SER A 133 -0.60 9.44 12.87
CA SER A 133 0.63 10.21 12.68
C SER A 133 1.78 9.64 13.52
N PRO A 134 3.03 9.70 13.05
CA PRO A 134 4.19 9.25 13.82
C PRO A 134 4.22 9.93 15.20
N LYS A 135 4.46 9.14 16.24
CA LYS A 135 4.63 9.69 17.60
C LYS A 135 6.02 10.34 17.68
N SER A 136 6.05 11.65 17.95
CA SER A 136 7.26 12.43 18.20
C SER A 136 7.99 12.02 19.46
#